data_AF-A0A960XR56-F1
#
_entry.id   AF-A0A960XR56-F1
#
_cell.length_a   1.000
_cell.length_b   1.000
_cell.length_c   1.000
_cell.angle_alpha   90.00
_cell.angle_beta   90.00
_cell.angle_gamma   90.00
#
_symmetry.space_group_name_H-M   'P 1'
#
loop_
_entity.id
_entity.type
_entity.pdbx_description
1 polymer ?
#
loop_
_entity_poly.entity_id
_entity_poly.type
_entity_poly.pdbx_seq_one_letter_code
_entity_poly.pdbx_strand_id
1 'polypeptide(L)'
;MAASALLAGCAARAGTLGWLDFDGAIPGGATSGGHEGWIEIDSFEFGAARAMVWDPGAGEFTVSKPVLPGVTLGKSVDVASPLLFKSAVGGPSYPEVTLDLHADANRPLVRVLLKNVMVSSFSNSMNDGTVLLETFALNFTKITYTWFEENRDSSYADYDLATDQASSGAGTADTDMDGMPDEWESSNGLSVGTDDAGSDLDGDGLRNIDEFRLGTDPRSGTSFFKATLTPLPETPGSAELEWNSIEGKTYVVEWSPDLVTPFAALRTVTATGATCTETIATGGTTGFYRVRPQ
;
A
#
# COMPACT_ATOMS: atom_id res chain seq x y z
N MET A 1 21.28 -48.01 32.95
CA MET A 1 20.29 -47.19 32.24
C MET A 1 20.90 -45.82 32.04
N ALA A 2 21.34 -45.49 30.84
CA ALA A 2 21.90 -44.18 30.50
C ALA A 2 20.90 -43.47 29.59
N ALA A 3 20.37 -42.34 30.03
CA ALA A 3 19.52 -41.47 29.23
C ALA A 3 20.40 -40.70 28.24
N SER A 4 20.22 -40.93 26.95
CA SER A 4 20.76 -40.05 25.90
C SER A 4 19.80 -38.88 25.72
N ALA A 5 20.26 -37.68 26.07
CA ALA A 5 19.62 -36.44 25.65
C ALA A 5 19.93 -36.23 24.16
N LEU A 6 18.89 -36.25 23.32
CA LEU A 6 18.98 -35.75 21.96
C LEU A 6 19.25 -34.24 22.06
N LEU A 7 20.43 -33.80 21.63
CA LEU A 7 20.63 -32.39 21.31
C LEU A 7 19.61 -32.04 20.22
N ALA A 8 18.72 -31.11 20.54
CA ALA A 8 17.90 -30.42 19.56
C ALA A 8 18.86 -29.85 18.51
N GLY A 9 18.85 -30.47 17.33
CA GLY A 9 19.51 -29.91 16.16
C GLY A 9 18.99 -28.49 15.98
N CYS A 10 19.91 -27.53 15.93
CA CYS A 10 19.67 -26.20 15.42
C CYS A 10 18.74 -26.33 14.20
N ALA A 11 17.51 -25.84 14.31
CA ALA A 11 16.59 -25.81 13.19
C ALA A 11 17.29 -25.04 12.06
N ALA A 12 17.53 -25.70 10.94
CA ALA A 12 17.94 -25.02 9.73
C ALA A 12 16.92 -23.91 9.49
N ARG A 13 17.36 -22.64 9.54
CA ARG A 13 16.51 -21.48 9.32
C ARG A 13 15.93 -21.64 7.91
N ALA A 14 14.62 -21.86 7.81
CA ALA A 14 13.91 -21.81 6.54
C ALA A 14 14.24 -20.46 5.87
N GLY A 15 14.50 -20.47 4.56
CA GLY A 15 14.77 -19.23 3.83
C GLY A 15 13.60 -18.26 3.97
N THR A 16 13.87 -16.96 4.00
CA THR A 16 12.82 -15.93 3.90
C THR A 16 12.07 -16.13 2.58
N LEU A 17 10.75 -16.17 2.64
CA LEU A 17 9.87 -16.25 1.47
C LEU A 17 9.42 -14.84 1.08
N GLY A 18 9.30 -14.56 -0.22
CA GLY A 18 8.94 -13.24 -0.71
C GLY A 18 7.84 -13.30 -1.78
N TRP A 19 6.85 -12.42 -1.66
CA TRP A 19 5.77 -12.26 -2.64
C TRP A 19 5.57 -10.78 -3.01
N LEU A 20 5.24 -10.53 -4.26
CA LEU A 20 5.01 -9.19 -4.79
C LEU A 20 3.67 -9.14 -5.54
N ASP A 21 2.87 -8.12 -5.25
CA ASP A 21 1.62 -7.85 -5.95
C ASP A 21 1.53 -6.41 -6.46
N PHE A 22 0.94 -6.26 -7.64
CA PHE A 22 0.68 -5.00 -8.33
C PHE A 22 -0.81 -4.63 -8.25
N ASP A 23 -1.48 -4.93 -7.13
CA ASP A 23 -2.95 -4.85 -6.96
C ASP A 23 -3.67 -5.62 -8.09
N GLY A 24 -3.21 -6.85 -8.35
CA GLY A 24 -3.73 -7.73 -9.40
C GLY A 24 -3.43 -7.30 -10.85
N ALA A 25 -2.76 -6.17 -11.08
CA ALA A 25 -2.49 -5.68 -12.44
C ALA A 25 -1.46 -6.55 -13.19
N ILE A 26 -0.59 -7.26 -12.47
CA ILE A 26 0.35 -8.24 -13.00
C ILE A 26 0.15 -9.56 -12.26
N PRO A 27 -0.56 -10.54 -12.84
CA PRO A 27 -0.75 -11.84 -12.20
C PRO A 27 0.58 -12.61 -12.12
N GLY A 28 0.86 -13.17 -10.95
CA GLY A 28 1.95 -14.09 -10.69
C GLY A 28 1.50 -15.54 -10.57
N GLY A 29 2.44 -16.40 -10.16
CA GLY A 29 2.27 -17.85 -10.14
C GLY A 29 2.17 -18.49 -8.75
N ALA A 30 2.20 -17.71 -7.67
CA ALA A 30 2.16 -18.25 -6.30
C ALA A 30 0.83 -18.98 -6.04
N THR A 31 0.91 -20.15 -5.37
CA THR A 31 -0.24 -21.03 -5.12
C THR A 31 -0.51 -21.32 -3.65
N SER A 32 0.22 -20.68 -2.73
CA SER A 32 0.11 -20.99 -1.31
C SER A 32 0.69 -19.87 -0.45
N GLY A 33 0.23 -19.80 0.80
CA GLY A 33 0.77 -18.91 1.82
C GLY A 33 -0.01 -17.61 1.97
N GLY A 34 -1.28 -17.56 1.54
CA GLY A 34 -2.10 -16.34 1.59
C GLY A 34 -1.69 -15.30 0.54
N HIS A 35 -1.00 -15.73 -0.51
CA HIS A 35 -0.51 -14.87 -1.60
C HIS A 35 -0.83 -15.51 -2.96
N GLU A 36 -1.98 -16.19 -3.08
CA GLU A 36 -2.35 -16.83 -4.34
C GLU A 36 -2.43 -15.82 -5.49
N GLY A 37 -1.74 -16.12 -6.61
CA GLY A 37 -1.68 -15.23 -7.76
C GLY A 37 -0.66 -14.09 -7.65
N TRP A 38 0.12 -14.02 -6.57
CA TRP A 38 1.23 -13.08 -6.42
C TRP A 38 2.48 -13.59 -7.13
N ILE A 39 3.45 -12.69 -7.32
CA ILE A 39 4.74 -13.00 -7.94
C ILE A 39 5.72 -13.44 -6.85
N GLU A 40 6.32 -14.62 -6.99
CA GLU A 40 7.34 -15.10 -6.05
C GLU A 40 8.67 -14.36 -6.29
N ILE A 41 9.30 -13.93 -5.19
CA ILE A 41 10.54 -13.15 -5.19
C ILE A 41 11.66 -13.94 -4.53
N ASP A 42 12.75 -14.14 -5.26
CA ASP A 42 13.95 -14.86 -4.81
C ASP A 42 14.94 -13.96 -4.07
N SER A 43 14.97 -12.67 -4.42
CA SER A 43 15.83 -11.68 -3.76
C SER A 43 15.24 -10.28 -3.83
N PHE A 44 15.54 -9.46 -2.83
CA PHE A 44 15.18 -8.05 -2.83
C PHE A 44 16.33 -7.21 -2.25
N GLU A 45 16.49 -6.01 -2.76
CA GLU A 45 17.42 -5.02 -2.25
C GLU A 45 16.80 -3.63 -2.37
N PHE A 46 16.79 -2.88 -1.26
CA PHE A 46 16.52 -1.45 -1.27
C PHE A 46 17.37 -0.78 -0.19
N GLY A 47 17.56 0.53 -0.32
CA GLY A 47 18.32 1.30 0.65
C GLY A 47 17.85 2.74 0.73
N ALA A 48 18.30 3.43 1.77
CA ALA A 48 18.14 4.87 1.90
C ALA A 48 19.47 5.45 2.38
N ALA A 49 19.92 6.51 1.73
CA ALA A 49 21.16 7.18 2.08
C ALA A 49 20.99 8.70 2.01
N ARG A 50 21.84 9.44 2.71
CA ARG A 50 21.93 10.90 2.60
C ARG A 50 23.38 11.30 2.71
N ALA A 51 23.79 12.32 1.95
CA ALA A 51 25.12 12.88 2.08
C ALA A 51 25.20 13.69 3.38
N MET A 52 26.25 13.43 4.16
CA MET A 52 26.51 14.12 5.42
C MET A 52 27.93 14.67 5.38
N VAL A 53 28.08 15.97 5.64
CA VAL A 53 29.39 16.63 5.70
C VAL A 53 29.55 17.24 7.08
N TRP A 54 30.59 16.83 7.81
CA TRP A 54 30.92 17.42 9.10
C TRP A 54 31.49 18.82 8.91
N ASP A 55 30.93 19.81 9.61
CA ASP A 55 31.50 21.15 9.70
C ASP A 55 32.18 21.34 11.07
N PRO A 56 33.53 21.32 11.14
CA PRO A 56 34.25 21.54 12.39
C PRO A 56 34.04 22.93 13.02
N GLY A 57 33.67 23.93 12.21
CA GLY A 57 33.44 25.31 12.67
C GLY A 57 32.07 25.49 13.31
N ALA A 58 31.06 24.79 12.79
CA ALA A 58 29.70 24.80 13.34
C ALA A 58 29.47 23.72 14.42
N GLY A 59 30.29 22.65 14.43
CA GLY A 59 30.11 21.52 15.34
C GLY A 59 28.90 20.64 15.01
N GLU A 60 28.39 20.74 13.78
CA GLU A 60 27.21 20.02 13.30
C GLU A 60 27.47 19.40 11.91
N PHE A 61 26.62 18.43 11.52
CA PHE A 61 26.62 17.90 10.15
C PHE A 61 25.69 18.72 9.26
N THR A 62 26.16 19.09 8.06
CA THR A 62 25.27 19.48 6.97
C THR A 62 24.73 18.21 6.30
N VAL A 63 23.41 18.13 6.14
CA VAL A 63 22.71 16.91 5.71
C VAL A 63 21.94 17.18 4.41
N SER A 64 22.13 16.35 3.39
CA SER A 64 21.35 16.44 2.15
C SER A 64 19.94 15.87 2.32
N LYS A 65 19.09 16.11 1.31
CA LYS A 65 17.88 15.31 1.13
C LYS A 65 18.26 13.82 1.01
N PRO A 66 17.42 12.90 1.51
CA PRO A 66 17.66 11.48 1.33
C PRO A 66 17.53 11.11 -0.15
N VAL A 67 18.30 10.10 -0.54
CA VAL A 67 18.24 9.43 -1.83
C VAL A 67 17.78 8.01 -1.56
N LEU A 68 16.70 7.63 -2.22
CA LEU A 68 16.17 6.27 -2.20
C LEU A 68 16.37 5.68 -3.60
N PRO A 69 17.34 4.78 -3.78
CA PRO A 69 17.40 3.96 -4.99
C PRO A 69 16.11 3.17 -5.15
N GLY A 70 15.77 2.84 -6.41
CA GLY A 70 14.65 1.94 -6.68
C GLY A 70 14.83 0.58 -6.00
N VAL A 71 13.72 -0.07 -5.67
CA VAL A 71 13.74 -1.43 -5.10
C VAL A 71 14.14 -2.39 -6.23
N THR A 72 15.24 -3.11 -6.06
CA THR A 72 15.68 -4.12 -7.02
C THR A 72 15.24 -5.49 -6.53
N LEU A 73 14.57 -6.25 -7.40
CA LEU A 73 14.05 -7.58 -7.09
C LEU A 73 14.58 -8.61 -8.08
N GLY A 74 14.85 -9.80 -7.56
CA GLY A 74 15.21 -10.98 -8.33
C GLY A 74 14.10 -12.01 -8.28
N LYS A 75 13.83 -12.66 -9.41
CA LYS A 75 12.89 -13.78 -9.49
C LYS A 75 13.25 -14.75 -10.59
N SER A 76 12.71 -15.95 -10.53
CA SER A 76 12.74 -16.94 -11.61
C SER A 76 11.67 -16.63 -12.66
N VAL A 77 11.86 -17.06 -13.91
CA VAL A 77 10.89 -16.83 -14.99
C VAL A 77 9.55 -17.49 -14.70
N ASP A 78 8.46 -16.74 -14.89
CA ASP A 78 7.09 -17.17 -14.61
C ASP A 78 6.07 -16.49 -15.54
N VAL A 79 4.79 -16.57 -15.18
CA VAL A 79 3.68 -15.95 -15.92
C VAL A 79 3.70 -14.42 -15.91
N ALA A 80 4.35 -13.80 -14.93
CA ALA A 80 4.46 -12.34 -14.81
C ALA A 80 5.57 -11.76 -15.72
N SER A 81 6.56 -12.57 -16.10
CA SER A 81 7.74 -12.13 -16.89
C SER A 81 7.41 -11.28 -18.13
N PRO A 82 6.47 -11.67 -19.03
CA PRO A 82 6.17 -10.86 -20.22
C PRO A 82 5.51 -9.53 -19.87
N LEU A 83 4.72 -9.49 -18.80
CA LEU A 83 4.04 -8.28 -18.34
C LEU A 83 5.01 -7.34 -17.64
N LEU A 84 5.96 -7.85 -16.87
CA LEU A 84 7.04 -7.05 -16.29
C LEU A 84 7.91 -6.44 -17.40
N PHE A 85 8.27 -7.22 -18.43
CA PHE A 85 8.97 -6.68 -19.59
C PHE A 85 8.17 -5.59 -20.30
N LYS A 86 6.87 -5.84 -20.58
CA LYS A 86 5.96 -4.86 -21.16
C LYS A 86 5.91 -3.58 -20.32
N SER A 87 5.91 -3.71 -19.00
CA SER A 87 5.84 -2.58 -18.06
C SER A 87 7.13 -1.78 -18.08
N ALA A 88 8.28 -2.44 -18.12
CA ALA A 88 9.58 -1.78 -18.22
C ALA A 88 9.75 -0.96 -19.50
N VAL A 89 9.20 -1.44 -20.64
CA VAL A 89 9.30 -0.72 -21.93
C VAL A 89 8.13 0.23 -22.19
N GLY A 90 6.95 -0.05 -21.65
CA GLY A 90 5.73 0.71 -21.86
C GLY A 90 5.51 1.85 -20.86
N GLY A 91 6.18 1.79 -19.71
CA GLY A 91 6.12 2.79 -18.65
C GLY A 91 4.75 3.05 -18.01
N PRO A 92 3.82 2.07 -17.85
CA PRO A 92 2.65 2.30 -17.02
C PRO A 92 3.08 2.56 -15.57
N SER A 93 2.34 3.44 -14.89
CA SER A 93 2.43 3.62 -13.44
C SER A 93 1.38 2.75 -12.74
N TYR A 94 1.78 2.07 -11.67
CA TYR A 94 0.93 1.30 -10.79
C TYR A 94 0.62 2.12 -9.55
N PRO A 95 -0.66 2.30 -9.17
CA PRO A 95 -1.01 3.11 -8.00
C PRO A 95 -0.35 2.61 -6.71
N GLU A 96 -0.26 1.28 -6.57
CA GLU A 96 0.28 0.59 -5.41
C GLU A 96 1.00 -0.70 -5.84
N VAL A 97 2.06 -1.04 -5.12
CA VAL A 97 2.72 -2.35 -5.19
C VAL A 97 3.10 -2.76 -3.78
N THR A 98 2.81 -4.01 -3.42
CA THR A 98 3.09 -4.58 -2.09
C THR A 98 4.12 -5.68 -2.22
N LEU A 99 5.21 -5.60 -1.45
CA LEU A 99 6.22 -6.64 -1.29
C LEU A 99 6.14 -7.18 0.13
N ASP A 100 5.85 -8.47 0.25
CA ASP A 100 5.74 -9.17 1.51
C ASP A 100 6.83 -10.20 1.70
N LEU A 101 7.45 -10.14 2.86
CA LEU A 101 8.59 -10.98 3.23
C LEU A 101 8.26 -11.71 4.52
N HIS A 102 8.26 -13.03 4.45
CA HIS A 102 7.92 -13.88 5.58
C HIS A 102 9.11 -14.72 6.02
N ALA A 103 9.21 -14.95 7.34
CA ALA A 103 10.19 -15.86 7.91
C ALA A 103 9.84 -17.34 7.68
N ASP A 104 8.56 -17.64 7.45
CA ASP A 104 7.98 -18.93 7.09
C ASP A 104 6.57 -18.70 6.50
N ALA A 105 5.89 -19.73 6.02
CA ALA A 105 4.60 -19.56 5.33
C ALA A 105 3.55 -18.73 6.11
N ASN A 106 3.61 -18.68 7.44
CA ASN A 106 2.59 -18.04 8.27
C ASN A 106 3.11 -16.87 9.12
N ARG A 107 4.38 -16.50 9.01
CA ARG A 107 4.98 -15.47 9.87
C ARG A 107 5.60 -14.35 9.04
N PRO A 108 4.95 -13.17 8.97
CA PRO A 108 5.50 -12.03 8.28
C PRO A 108 6.71 -11.52 9.04
N LEU A 109 7.59 -10.88 8.29
CA LEU A 109 8.77 -10.21 8.82
C LEU A 109 8.73 -8.74 8.44
N VAL A 110 8.51 -8.48 7.15
CA VAL A 110 8.55 -7.15 6.57
C VAL A 110 7.52 -7.03 5.46
N ARG A 111 6.80 -5.91 5.43
CA ARG A 111 5.97 -5.47 4.30
C ARG A 111 6.50 -4.14 3.78
N VAL A 112 6.69 -4.04 2.47
CA VAL A 112 7.08 -2.81 1.79
C VAL A 112 5.96 -2.41 0.85
N LEU A 113 5.34 -1.27 1.12
CA LEU A 113 4.28 -0.72 0.29
C LEU A 113 4.82 0.48 -0.49
N LEU A 114 4.67 0.43 -1.81
CA LEU A 114 5.15 1.44 -2.74
C LEU A 114 3.97 2.11 -3.43
N LYS A 115 3.98 3.45 -3.55
CA LYS A 115 2.94 4.19 -4.28
C LYS A 115 3.49 4.81 -5.56
N ASN A 116 2.62 4.88 -6.57
CA ASN A 116 2.91 5.43 -7.91
C ASN A 116 4.19 4.82 -8.50
N VAL A 117 4.14 3.51 -8.67
CA VAL A 117 5.28 2.65 -8.97
C VAL A 117 5.46 2.50 -10.46
N MET A 118 6.71 2.53 -10.92
CA MET A 118 7.08 2.24 -12.30
C MET A 118 8.16 1.17 -12.31
N VAL A 119 8.04 0.20 -13.21
CA VAL A 119 9.12 -0.74 -13.49
C VAL A 119 10.20 0.02 -14.28
N SER A 120 11.31 0.35 -13.63
CA SER A 120 12.36 1.21 -14.17
C SER A 120 13.44 0.44 -14.94
N SER A 121 13.58 -0.86 -14.67
CA SER A 121 14.45 -1.74 -15.44
C SER A 121 13.95 -3.17 -15.38
N PHE A 122 14.30 -3.94 -16.41
CA PHE A 122 14.07 -5.38 -16.46
C PHE A 122 15.23 -6.02 -17.23
N SER A 123 15.79 -7.08 -16.66
CA SER A 123 16.86 -7.86 -17.26
C SER A 123 16.61 -9.32 -16.98
N ASN A 124 16.97 -10.17 -17.93
CA ASN A 124 16.88 -11.60 -17.81
C ASN A 124 18.24 -12.19 -18.17
N SER A 125 18.75 -13.09 -17.34
CA SER A 125 20.08 -13.66 -17.45
C SER A 125 20.06 -15.15 -17.14
N MET A 126 20.89 -15.90 -17.87
CA MET A 126 21.10 -17.33 -17.64
C MET A 126 22.58 -17.57 -17.42
N ASN A 127 22.92 -18.25 -16.33
CA ASN A 127 24.27 -18.70 -16.07
C ASN A 127 24.32 -20.24 -16.15
N ASP A 128 25.31 -20.76 -16.86
CA ASP A 128 25.59 -22.21 -16.95
C ASP A 128 24.42 -23.08 -17.45
N GLY A 129 23.42 -22.50 -18.13
CA GLY A 129 22.31 -23.23 -18.75
C GLY A 129 21.28 -23.82 -17.78
N THR A 130 21.31 -23.50 -16.49
CA THR A 130 20.55 -24.21 -15.45
C THR A 130 19.31 -23.48 -14.96
N VAL A 131 19.42 -22.18 -14.65
CA VAL A 131 18.30 -21.38 -14.14
C VAL A 131 18.29 -20.03 -14.85
N LEU A 132 17.10 -19.62 -15.28
CA LEU A 132 16.85 -18.33 -15.90
C LEU A 132 16.36 -17.38 -14.80
N LEU A 133 17.21 -16.39 -14.48
CA LEU A 133 16.96 -15.42 -13.42
C LEU A 133 16.65 -14.06 -14.03
N GLU A 134 15.63 -13.42 -13.49
CA GLU A 134 15.20 -12.08 -13.84
C GLU A 134 15.55 -11.12 -12.72
N THR A 135 16.01 -9.94 -13.09
CA THR A 135 16.24 -8.83 -12.17
C THR A 135 15.56 -7.59 -12.72
N PHE A 136 14.70 -6.99 -11.92
CA PHE A 136 13.96 -5.79 -12.28
C PHE A 136 13.99 -4.78 -11.14
N ALA A 137 13.77 -3.50 -11.46
CA ALA A 137 13.76 -2.44 -10.45
C ALA A 137 12.46 -1.66 -10.48
N LEU A 138 12.02 -1.22 -9.30
CA LEU A 138 10.82 -0.42 -9.08
C LEU A 138 11.21 0.97 -8.58
N ASN A 139 10.79 1.99 -9.31
CA ASN A 139 10.81 3.37 -8.83
C ASN A 139 9.42 3.76 -8.34
N PHE A 140 9.35 4.66 -7.36
CA PHE A 140 8.12 5.01 -6.64
C PHE A 140 8.19 6.46 -6.16
N THR A 141 7.05 7.01 -5.72
CA THR A 141 7.01 8.35 -5.09
C THR A 141 6.82 8.30 -3.59
N LYS A 142 6.37 7.17 -3.03
CA LYS A 142 6.29 6.94 -1.59
C LYS A 142 6.62 5.49 -1.28
N ILE A 143 7.33 5.28 -0.18
CA ILE A 143 7.64 3.96 0.38
C ILE A 143 7.20 3.93 1.84
N THR A 144 6.54 2.85 2.22
CA THR A 144 6.26 2.49 3.61
C THR A 144 6.96 1.18 3.90
N TYR A 145 7.79 1.16 4.95
CA TYR A 145 8.46 -0.03 5.46
C TYR A 145 7.84 -0.42 6.79
N THR A 146 7.21 -1.58 6.82
CA THR A 146 6.55 -2.13 8.00
C THR A 146 7.32 -3.35 8.48
N TRP A 147 7.62 -3.38 9.77
CA TRP A 147 8.17 -4.55 10.46
C TRP A 147 7.11 -5.15 11.38
N PHE A 148 7.03 -6.47 11.39
CA PHE A 148 6.09 -7.22 12.22
C PHE A 148 6.81 -7.90 13.38
N GLU A 149 6.22 -7.76 14.56
CA GLU A 149 6.61 -8.48 15.77
C GLU A 149 6.10 -9.93 15.73
N GLU A 150 6.63 -10.77 16.62
CA GLU A 150 6.21 -12.18 16.72
C GLU A 150 4.74 -12.31 17.14
N ASN A 151 4.22 -11.34 17.89
CA ASN A 151 2.81 -11.24 18.27
C ASN A 151 1.92 -10.62 17.18
N ARG A 152 2.48 -10.32 16.00
CA ARG A 152 1.82 -9.67 14.85
C ARG A 152 1.39 -8.22 15.05
N ASP A 153 1.80 -7.59 16.14
CA ASP A 153 1.84 -6.13 16.15
C ASP A 153 2.81 -5.63 15.08
N SER A 154 2.58 -4.44 14.56
CA SER A 154 3.45 -3.88 13.53
C SER A 154 3.89 -2.47 13.88
N SER A 155 5.07 -2.12 13.39
CA SER A 155 5.54 -0.74 13.37
C SER A 155 6.00 -0.40 11.97
N TYR A 156 5.73 0.82 11.54
CA TYR A 156 6.08 1.27 10.21
C TYR A 156 6.78 2.61 10.24
N ALA A 157 7.58 2.85 9.21
CA ALA A 157 8.09 4.16 8.85
C ALA A 157 7.90 4.36 7.34
N ASP A 158 7.52 5.57 6.96
CA ASP A 158 7.32 5.93 5.57
C ASP A 158 8.05 7.22 5.19
N TYR A 159 8.32 7.35 3.90
CA TYR A 159 8.87 8.56 3.31
C TYR A 159 8.19 8.85 1.99
N ASP A 160 7.71 10.08 1.85
CA ASP A 160 7.07 10.60 0.65
C ASP A 160 8.05 11.53 -0.09
N LEU A 161 8.49 11.09 -1.27
CA LEU A 161 9.43 11.84 -2.13
C LEU A 161 8.77 13.10 -2.71
N ALA A 162 7.44 13.15 -2.82
CA ALA A 162 6.73 14.30 -3.36
C ALA A 162 6.65 15.45 -2.36
N THR A 163 6.47 15.13 -1.07
CA THR A 163 6.37 16.12 0.01
C THR A 163 7.64 16.30 0.84
N ASP A 164 8.64 15.44 0.63
CA ASP A 164 9.90 15.41 1.40
C ASP A 164 9.63 15.25 2.91
N GLN A 165 8.63 14.43 3.25
CA GLN A 165 8.21 14.17 4.64
C GLN A 165 8.41 12.70 4.99
N ALA A 166 8.77 12.47 6.25
CA ALA A 166 8.83 11.14 6.86
C ALA A 166 7.81 11.05 8.00
N SER A 167 7.18 9.88 8.14
CA SER A 167 6.35 9.55 9.30
C SER A 167 6.65 8.14 9.79
N SER A 168 6.19 7.83 10.99
CA SER A 168 6.25 6.50 11.58
C SER A 168 5.08 6.28 12.50
N GLY A 169 4.64 5.04 12.65
CA GLY A 169 3.53 4.69 13.52
C GLY A 169 3.58 3.22 13.95
N ALA A 170 2.64 2.86 14.81
CA ALA A 170 2.29 1.47 15.07
C ALA A 170 1.09 1.11 14.18
N GLY A 171 1.14 -0.06 13.54
CA GLY A 171 -0.03 -0.66 12.93
C GLY A 171 -0.67 -1.63 13.91
N THR A 172 -1.99 -1.73 13.87
CA THR A 172 -2.76 -2.75 14.60
C THR A 172 -2.53 -4.13 13.99
N ALA A 173 -2.76 -5.19 14.76
CA ALA A 173 -2.63 -6.56 14.26
C ALA A 173 -3.51 -6.81 13.03
N ASP A 174 -2.96 -7.55 12.07
CA ASP A 174 -3.54 -7.97 10.78
C ASP A 174 -3.03 -9.41 10.55
N THR A 175 -3.89 -10.39 10.81
CA THR A 175 -3.54 -11.80 11.06
C THR A 175 -3.45 -12.59 9.75
N ASP A 176 -4.23 -12.27 8.74
CA ASP A 176 -4.08 -12.82 7.40
C ASP A 176 -3.36 -11.89 6.43
N MET A 177 -3.09 -10.66 6.84
CA MET A 177 -2.22 -9.71 6.15
C MET A 177 -2.83 -9.22 4.87
N ASP A 178 -4.14 -9.21 4.78
CA ASP A 178 -4.84 -8.79 3.59
C ASP A 178 -4.99 -7.25 3.49
N GLY A 179 -4.45 -6.54 4.50
CA GLY A 179 -4.43 -5.09 4.59
C GLY A 179 -5.60 -4.53 5.40
N MET A 180 -6.40 -5.39 6.04
CA MET A 180 -7.47 -5.04 6.95
C MET A 180 -7.07 -5.45 8.39
N PRO A 181 -7.20 -4.57 9.40
CA PRO A 181 -6.89 -4.94 10.77
C PRO A 181 -7.84 -5.98 11.37
N ASP A 182 -7.33 -6.88 12.23
CA ASP A 182 -8.10 -7.92 12.95
C ASP A 182 -9.34 -7.36 13.66
N GLU A 183 -9.19 -6.18 14.30
CA GLU A 183 -10.28 -5.51 14.99
C GLU A 183 -11.36 -5.02 14.01
N TRP A 184 -10.96 -4.56 12.83
CA TRP A 184 -11.88 -4.14 11.79
C TRP A 184 -12.58 -5.34 11.17
N GLU A 185 -11.86 -6.39 10.81
CA GLU A 185 -12.44 -7.60 10.23
C GLU A 185 -13.44 -8.26 11.19
N SER A 186 -13.04 -8.44 12.46
CA SER A 186 -13.92 -9.04 13.47
C SER A 186 -15.18 -8.20 13.76
N SER A 187 -15.08 -6.87 13.68
CA SER A 187 -16.25 -5.99 13.84
C SER A 187 -17.15 -5.93 12.61
N ASN A 188 -16.59 -6.19 11.42
CA ASN A 188 -17.29 -6.18 10.14
C ASN A 188 -17.62 -7.59 9.62
N GLY A 189 -17.49 -8.62 10.45
CA GLY A 189 -17.96 -9.98 10.14
C GLY A 189 -17.11 -10.73 9.13
N LEU A 190 -15.88 -10.27 8.91
CA LEU A 190 -14.86 -10.91 8.07
C LEU A 190 -14.00 -11.86 8.90
N SER A 191 -13.20 -12.66 8.20
CA SER A 191 -12.46 -13.75 8.81
C SER A 191 -11.00 -13.39 9.03
N VAL A 192 -10.67 -12.81 10.20
CA VAL A 192 -9.33 -12.40 10.70
C VAL A 192 -8.12 -13.28 10.31
N GLY A 193 -8.31 -14.56 9.99
CA GLY A 193 -7.23 -15.49 9.63
C GLY A 193 -7.34 -16.05 8.22
N THR A 194 -8.05 -15.39 7.32
CA THR A 194 -8.28 -15.80 5.94
C THR A 194 -8.36 -14.57 5.06
N ASP A 195 -7.35 -14.36 4.21
CA ASP A 195 -7.33 -13.27 3.22
C ASP A 195 -8.61 -13.30 2.39
N ASP A 196 -9.53 -12.41 2.78
CA ASP A 196 -10.81 -12.19 2.14
C ASP A 196 -10.93 -10.73 1.67
N ALA A 197 -9.88 -9.92 1.79
CA ALA A 197 -9.75 -8.58 1.20
C ALA A 197 -10.24 -8.48 -0.25
N GLY A 198 -9.90 -9.47 -1.08
CA GLY A 198 -10.29 -9.52 -2.49
C GLY A 198 -11.72 -10.01 -2.73
N SER A 199 -12.40 -10.51 -1.71
CA SER A 199 -13.78 -10.98 -1.77
C SER A 199 -14.77 -9.82 -1.63
N ASP A 200 -16.03 -10.10 -1.94
CA ASP A 200 -17.17 -9.19 -1.83
C ASP A 200 -18.20 -9.88 -0.92
N LEU A 201 -18.19 -9.51 0.36
CA LEU A 201 -18.96 -10.21 1.40
C LEU A 201 -20.47 -10.02 1.22
N ASP A 202 -20.93 -8.86 0.78
CA ASP A 202 -22.35 -8.53 0.64
C ASP A 202 -22.89 -8.58 -0.81
N GLY A 203 -22.01 -8.74 -1.79
CA GLY A 203 -22.34 -8.95 -3.19
C GLY A 203 -22.68 -7.67 -3.96
N ASP A 204 -22.24 -6.50 -3.49
CA ASP A 204 -22.53 -5.22 -4.13
C ASP A 204 -21.53 -4.80 -5.23
N GLY A 205 -20.45 -5.58 -5.38
CA GLY A 205 -19.40 -5.40 -6.37
C GLY A 205 -18.18 -4.60 -5.86
N LEU A 206 -18.16 -4.18 -4.60
CA LEU A 206 -16.96 -3.68 -3.92
C LEU A 206 -16.21 -4.82 -3.25
N ARG A 207 -14.87 -4.77 -3.29
CA ARG A 207 -14.03 -5.69 -2.52
C ARG A 207 -14.00 -5.25 -1.07
N ASN A 208 -13.91 -6.18 -0.12
CA ASN A 208 -13.81 -5.91 1.31
C ASN A 208 -12.69 -4.89 1.63
N ILE A 209 -11.55 -4.98 0.93
CA ILE A 209 -10.45 -4.02 1.08
C ILE A 209 -10.78 -2.62 0.57
N ASP A 210 -11.55 -2.52 -0.52
CA ASP A 210 -11.99 -1.24 -1.06
C ASP A 210 -12.98 -0.60 -0.08
N GLU A 211 -13.83 -1.40 0.55
CA GLU A 211 -14.76 -0.96 1.58
C GLU A 211 -14.06 -0.51 2.86
N PHE A 212 -13.05 -1.26 3.33
CA PHE A 212 -12.19 -0.82 4.43
C PHE A 212 -11.54 0.54 4.11
N ARG A 213 -11.02 0.69 2.88
CA ARG A 213 -10.40 1.94 2.40
C ARG A 213 -11.39 3.10 2.35
N LEU A 214 -12.61 2.86 1.87
CA LEU A 214 -13.69 3.84 1.71
C LEU A 214 -14.44 4.15 3.02
N GLY A 215 -14.41 3.23 3.99
CA GLY A 215 -15.21 3.30 5.21
C GLY A 215 -16.67 2.94 5.01
N THR A 216 -16.94 1.99 4.14
CA THR A 216 -18.26 1.37 4.00
C THR A 216 -18.35 0.10 4.87
N ASP A 217 -19.54 -0.50 4.97
CA ASP A 217 -19.77 -1.69 5.82
C ASP A 217 -19.88 -2.89 4.88
N PRO A 218 -18.92 -3.83 4.91
CA PRO A 218 -18.85 -4.95 3.97
C PRO A 218 -19.95 -5.99 4.17
N ARG A 219 -20.83 -5.81 5.16
CA ARG A 219 -22.01 -6.67 5.36
C ARG A 219 -23.27 -6.07 4.76
N SER A 220 -23.16 -4.91 4.12
CA SER A 220 -24.30 -4.12 3.70
C SER A 220 -24.07 -3.52 2.32
N GLY A 221 -24.59 -4.22 1.30
CA GLY A 221 -24.52 -3.79 -0.10
C GLY A 221 -25.37 -2.56 -0.48
N THR A 222 -25.75 -1.78 0.54
CA THR A 222 -26.33 -0.44 0.41
C THR A 222 -25.44 0.64 1.01
N SER A 223 -24.29 0.25 1.56
CA SER A 223 -23.29 1.13 2.17
C SER A 223 -22.32 1.59 1.10
N PHE A 224 -22.60 2.74 0.49
CA PHE A 224 -21.75 3.28 -0.57
C PHE A 224 -21.05 4.56 -0.10
N PHE A 225 -19.81 4.75 -0.56
CA PHE A 225 -19.17 6.05 -0.45
C PHE A 225 -19.96 7.08 -1.28
N LYS A 226 -20.60 8.02 -0.58
CA LYS A 226 -21.50 9.00 -1.16
C LYS A 226 -21.16 10.39 -0.67
N ALA A 227 -20.89 11.28 -1.62
CA ALA A 227 -20.82 12.71 -1.38
C ALA A 227 -22.11 13.38 -1.86
N THR A 228 -22.72 14.21 -1.02
CA THR A 228 -23.94 14.98 -1.31
C THR A 228 -23.60 16.47 -1.22
N LEU A 229 -23.94 17.22 -2.28
CA LEU A 229 -23.78 18.67 -2.32
C LEU A 229 -25.15 19.34 -2.16
N THR A 230 -25.36 20.03 -1.05
CA THR A 230 -26.63 20.70 -0.71
C THR A 230 -26.44 22.22 -0.75
N PRO A 231 -27.14 22.96 -1.64
CA PRO A 231 -27.04 24.42 -1.67
C PRO A 231 -27.47 25.05 -0.33
N LEU A 232 -26.72 26.04 0.16
CA LEU A 232 -27.04 26.77 1.40
C LEU A 232 -27.82 28.05 1.06
N PRO A 233 -29.14 28.11 1.31
CA PRO A 233 -29.98 29.24 0.88
C PRO A 233 -29.63 30.55 1.60
N GLU A 234 -29.18 30.44 2.85
CA GLU A 234 -28.85 31.57 3.72
C GLU A 234 -27.56 32.30 3.28
N THR A 235 -26.73 31.65 2.45
CA THR A 235 -25.46 32.20 1.97
C THR A 235 -25.36 31.99 0.45
N PRO A 236 -25.92 32.90 -0.37
CA PRO A 236 -25.94 32.78 -1.83
C PRO A 236 -24.54 32.55 -2.41
N GLY A 237 -24.40 31.52 -3.24
CA GLY A 237 -23.10 31.14 -3.82
C GLY A 237 -22.26 30.25 -2.89
N SER A 238 -22.90 29.55 -1.95
CA SER A 238 -22.27 28.46 -1.20
C SER A 238 -23.14 27.20 -1.17
N ALA A 239 -22.50 26.07 -0.99
CA ALA A 239 -23.13 24.77 -0.77
C ALA A 239 -22.39 24.02 0.33
N GLU A 240 -23.09 23.13 1.00
CA GLU A 240 -22.56 22.18 1.96
C GLU A 240 -22.28 20.86 1.25
N LEU A 241 -21.04 20.40 1.33
CA LEU A 241 -20.61 19.09 0.84
C LEU A 241 -20.53 18.15 2.04
N GLU A 242 -21.36 17.11 2.03
CA GLU A 242 -21.40 16.07 3.07
C GLU A 242 -20.96 14.73 2.48
N TRP A 243 -20.13 13.97 3.19
CA TRP A 243 -19.77 12.59 2.81
C TRP A 243 -19.58 11.69 4.03
N ASN A 244 -19.81 10.39 3.85
CA ASN A 244 -19.47 9.38 4.86
C ASN A 244 -17.95 9.26 5.00
N SER A 245 -17.47 9.19 6.24
CA SER A 245 -16.04 9.21 6.55
C SER A 245 -15.68 8.32 7.73
N ILE A 246 -14.39 7.97 7.87
CA ILE A 246 -13.86 7.25 9.04
C ILE A 246 -13.04 8.24 9.86
N GLU A 247 -13.30 8.30 11.17
CA GLU A 247 -12.51 9.11 12.10
C GLU A 247 -11.00 8.83 11.96
N GLY A 248 -10.21 9.89 11.85
CA GLY A 248 -8.76 9.83 11.65
C GLY A 248 -8.31 9.66 10.19
N LYS A 249 -9.18 9.23 9.26
CA LYS A 249 -8.84 9.20 7.83
C LYS A 249 -8.86 10.58 7.21
N THR A 250 -8.02 10.75 6.19
CA THR A 250 -7.86 12.02 5.49
C THR A 250 -8.51 11.92 4.11
N TYR A 251 -9.23 12.98 3.71
CA TYR A 251 -9.98 13.07 2.46
C TYR A 251 -9.54 14.31 1.70
N VAL A 252 -9.39 14.21 0.39
CA VAL A 252 -9.12 15.35 -0.48
C VAL A 252 -10.40 15.71 -1.22
N VAL A 253 -10.83 16.96 -1.06
CA VAL A 253 -11.90 17.56 -1.84
C VAL A 253 -11.28 18.23 -3.05
N GLU A 254 -11.73 17.85 -4.23
CA GLU A 254 -11.21 18.31 -5.51
C GLU A 254 -12.34 18.94 -6.33
N TRP A 255 -11.96 19.83 -7.26
CA TRP A 255 -12.89 20.51 -8.15
C TRP A 255 -12.38 20.56 -9.58
N SER A 256 -13.33 20.52 -10.51
CA SER A 256 -13.08 20.72 -11.93
C SER A 256 -14.22 21.51 -12.56
N PRO A 257 -13.96 22.39 -13.56
CA PRO A 257 -15.03 23.06 -14.29
C PRO A 257 -15.88 22.09 -15.12
N ASP A 258 -15.32 20.95 -15.53
CA ASP A 258 -15.99 19.91 -16.32
C ASP A 258 -15.42 18.52 -16.02
N LEU A 259 -15.98 17.46 -16.62
CA LEU A 259 -15.52 16.08 -16.41
C LEU A 259 -14.31 15.69 -17.29
N VAL A 260 -13.73 16.62 -18.03
CA VAL A 260 -12.61 16.37 -18.96
C VAL A 260 -11.31 16.96 -18.40
N THR A 261 -11.41 18.11 -17.76
CA THR A 261 -10.31 18.80 -17.10
C THR A 261 -9.91 18.02 -15.85
N PRO A 262 -8.61 17.79 -15.61
CA PRO A 262 -8.15 17.15 -14.39
C PRO A 262 -8.64 17.89 -13.14
N PHE A 263 -9.13 17.12 -12.17
CA PHE A 263 -9.56 17.66 -10.89
C PHE A 263 -8.37 18.27 -10.13
N ALA A 264 -8.56 19.49 -9.63
CA ALA A 264 -7.60 20.19 -8.79
C ALA A 264 -7.98 20.05 -7.32
N ALA A 265 -7.02 19.72 -6.46
CA ALA A 265 -7.24 19.65 -5.02
C ALA A 265 -7.58 21.05 -4.46
N LEU A 266 -8.74 21.15 -3.81
CA LEU A 266 -9.17 22.37 -3.12
C LEU A 266 -8.69 22.38 -1.67
N ARG A 267 -8.86 21.25 -0.98
CA ARG A 267 -8.51 21.10 0.45
C ARG A 267 -8.36 19.64 0.84
N THR A 268 -7.72 19.44 1.97
CA THR A 268 -7.56 18.16 2.64
C THR A 268 -8.25 18.24 4.00
N VAL A 269 -9.09 17.27 4.33
CA VAL A 269 -9.93 17.21 5.52
C VAL A 269 -9.64 15.92 6.26
N THR A 270 -9.19 16.02 7.51
CA THR A 270 -9.09 14.87 8.41
C THR A 270 -10.42 14.69 9.12
N ALA A 271 -11.03 13.52 8.96
CA ALA A 271 -12.32 13.22 9.51
C ALA A 271 -12.27 13.05 11.03
N THR A 272 -13.28 13.58 11.72
CA THR A 272 -13.42 13.53 13.18
C THR A 272 -14.61 12.67 13.62
N GLY A 273 -15.22 11.92 12.70
CA GLY A 273 -16.40 11.10 12.94
C GLY A 273 -16.85 10.37 11.68
N ALA A 274 -18.02 9.74 11.76
CA ALA A 274 -18.60 8.91 10.69
C ALA A 274 -19.09 9.72 9.45
N THR A 275 -19.13 11.05 9.56
CA THR A 275 -19.59 11.94 8.50
C THR A 275 -18.80 13.24 8.57
N CYS A 276 -18.37 13.74 7.41
CA CYS A 276 -17.73 15.03 7.26
C CYS A 276 -18.62 15.98 6.48
N THR A 277 -18.63 17.24 6.91
CA THR A 277 -19.36 18.33 6.27
C THR A 277 -18.42 19.50 6.02
N GLU A 278 -18.38 20.01 4.80
CA GLU A 278 -17.59 21.18 4.42
C GLU A 278 -18.46 22.23 3.73
N THR A 279 -18.32 23.49 4.14
CA THR A 279 -18.91 24.60 3.40
C THR A 279 -18.00 24.99 2.23
N ILE A 280 -18.54 24.95 1.02
CA ILE A 280 -17.86 25.32 -0.20
C ILE A 280 -18.47 26.60 -0.76
N ALA A 281 -17.66 27.64 -0.89
CA ALA A 281 -18.01 28.81 -1.67
C ALA A 281 -17.90 28.49 -3.16
N THR A 282 -19.03 28.45 -3.86
CA THR A 282 -19.08 28.22 -5.30
C THR A 282 -18.77 29.50 -6.08
N GLY A 283 -18.88 30.68 -5.47
CA GLY A 283 -18.51 31.96 -6.08
C GLY A 283 -19.24 32.27 -7.39
N GLY A 284 -20.36 31.58 -7.66
CA GLY A 284 -21.09 31.64 -8.93
C GLY A 284 -20.49 30.79 -10.05
N THR A 285 -19.38 30.08 -9.82
CA THR A 285 -18.81 29.12 -10.76
C THR A 285 -19.52 27.76 -10.68
N THR A 286 -19.92 27.23 -11.84
CA THR A 286 -20.43 25.88 -11.99
C THR A 286 -19.27 24.92 -12.24
N GLY A 287 -19.32 23.74 -11.62
CA GLY A 287 -18.35 22.69 -11.84
C GLY A 287 -18.71 21.42 -11.07
N PHE A 288 -17.80 20.46 -11.08
CA PHE A 288 -17.93 19.16 -10.44
C PHE A 288 -17.01 19.09 -9.23
N TYR A 289 -17.50 18.47 -8.16
CA TYR A 289 -16.72 18.17 -6.97
C TYR A 289 -16.50 16.68 -6.87
N ARG A 290 -15.31 16.29 -6.41
CA ARG A 290 -14.97 14.90 -6.10
C ARG A 290 -14.34 14.85 -4.72
N VAL A 291 -14.74 13.87 -3.92
CA VAL A 291 -14.08 13.56 -2.66
C VAL A 291 -13.38 12.22 -2.83
N ARG A 292 -12.11 12.14 -2.43
CA ARG A 292 -11.36 10.88 -2.42
C ARG A 292 -10.66 10.69 -1.06
N PRO A 293 -10.61 9.47 -0.52
CA PRO A 293 -9.70 9.16 0.59
C PRO A 293 -8.24 9.35 0.14
N GLN A 294 -7.35 9.62 1.10
CA GLN A 294 -5.91 9.74 0.91
C GLN A 294 -5.16 8.58 1.58
#